data_AF-A0A962UKW3-F1
#
_entry.id   AF-A0A962UKW3-F1
#
_cell.length_a   1.000
_cell.length_b   1.000
_cell.length_c   1.000
_cell.angle_alpha   90.00
_cell.angle_beta   90.00
_cell.angle_gamma   90.00
#
_symmetry.space_group_name_H-M   'P 1'
#
loop_
_entity.id
_entity.type
_entity.pdbx_description
1 polymer ?
#
loop_
_entity_poly.entity_id
_entity_poly.type
_entity_poly.pdbx_seq_one_letter_code
_entity_poly.pdbx_strand_id
1 'polypeptide(L)'
;MPSVVGLDRPTLDKEIPAISDAFDLVIIDGAAKLHQMTASALRVADTVLIPVQTSSPDIWSAMDLVDVIKVRQSVTAGKPRAAFIVSRQTPGTRLAADIDRALQEHELPVLA
;
A
#
# COMPACT_ATOMS: atom_id res chain seq x y z
N MET A 1 -21.27 5.62 11.71
CA MET A 1 -19.85 5.90 11.43
C MET A 1 -19.08 4.60 11.53
N PRO A 2 -18.05 4.34 10.71
CA PRO A 2 -17.25 3.12 10.84
C PRO A 2 -16.59 3.07 12.22
N SER A 3 -16.42 1.87 12.77
CA SER A 3 -15.65 1.67 14.00
C SER A 3 -14.20 2.06 13.75
N VAL A 4 -13.64 2.95 14.58
CA VAL A 4 -12.26 3.41 14.49
C VAL A 4 -11.50 2.91 15.71
N VAL A 5 -10.35 2.28 15.46
CA VAL A 5 -9.44 1.80 16.50
C VAL A 5 -8.10 2.50 16.30
N GLY A 6 -7.62 3.19 17.33
CA GLY A 6 -6.29 3.80 17.32
C GLY A 6 -5.24 2.78 17.75
N LEU A 7 -4.27 2.50 16.88
CA LEU A 7 -3.17 1.58 17.15
C LEU A 7 -1.84 2.33 17.05
N ASP A 8 -1.09 2.40 18.15
CA ASP A 8 0.17 3.14 18.26
C ASP A 8 1.40 2.21 18.30
N ARG A 9 1.20 0.89 18.27
CA ARG A 9 2.24 -0.14 18.35
C ARG A 9 2.25 -1.03 17.11
N PRO A 10 3.43 -1.54 16.69
CA PRO A 10 3.56 -2.41 15.52
C PRO A 10 3.12 -3.86 15.83
N THR A 11 1.87 -4.04 16.25
CA THR A 11 1.26 -5.31 16.69
C THR A 11 0.00 -5.67 15.90
N LEU A 12 -0.23 -4.99 14.76
CA LEU A 12 -1.31 -5.27 13.81
C LEU A 12 -1.38 -6.75 13.41
N ASP A 13 -0.23 -7.41 13.32
CA ASP A 13 -0.12 -8.83 12.99
C ASP A 13 -0.74 -9.80 13.99
N LYS A 14 -1.04 -9.32 15.21
CA LYS A 14 -1.76 -10.08 16.25
C LYS A 14 -3.17 -9.55 16.46
N GLU A 15 -3.35 -8.24 16.38
CA GLU A 15 -4.61 -7.58 16.74
C GLU A 15 -5.67 -7.72 15.65
N ILE A 16 -5.29 -7.58 14.38
CA ILE A 16 -6.25 -7.68 13.27
C ILE A 16 -6.89 -9.07 13.18
N PRO A 17 -6.13 -10.19 13.22
CA PRO A 17 -6.73 -11.52 13.21
C PRO A 17 -7.68 -11.80 14.38
N ALA A 18 -7.52 -11.11 15.51
CA ALA A 18 -8.39 -11.28 16.67
C ALA A 18 -9.77 -10.61 16.51
N ILE A 19 -9.89 -9.66 15.59
CA ILE A 19 -11.12 -8.89 15.36
C ILE A 19 -11.67 -9.04 13.93
N SER A 20 -10.91 -9.62 13.01
CA SER A 20 -11.24 -9.65 11.57
C SER A 20 -12.57 -10.34 11.29
N ASP A 21 -12.92 -11.38 12.04
CA ASP A 21 -14.16 -12.14 11.84
C ASP A 21 -15.44 -11.32 12.10
N ALA A 22 -15.31 -10.17 12.79
CA ALA A 22 -16.42 -9.27 13.06
C ALA A 22 -16.65 -8.22 11.95
N PHE A 23 -15.78 -8.16 10.93
CA PHE A 23 -15.83 -7.13 9.88
C PHE A 23 -15.65 -7.73 8.49
N ASP A 24 -16.46 -7.28 7.52
CA ASP A 24 -16.29 -7.69 6.12
C ASP A 24 -15.03 -7.07 5.49
N LEU A 25 -14.58 -5.91 6.01
CA LEU A 25 -13.43 -5.17 5.51
C LEU A 25 -12.72 -4.42 6.65
N VAL A 26 -11.41 -4.56 6.72
CA VAL A 26 -10.54 -3.80 7.62
C VAL A 26 -9.63 -2.90 6.77
N ILE A 27 -9.64 -1.60 7.05
CA ILE A 27 -8.76 -0.62 6.40
C ILE A 27 -7.68 -0.21 7.38
N ILE A 28 -6.42 -0.45 7.00
CA ILE A 28 -5.25 0.00 7.75
C ILE A 28 -4.76 1.29 7.11
N ASP A 29 -4.94 2.41 7.80
CA ASP A 29 -4.36 3.69 7.37
C ASP A 29 -2.88 3.75 7.77
N GLY A 30 -2.00 3.75 6.78
CA GLY A 30 -0.56 3.62 6.97
C GLY A 30 0.08 4.89 7.53
N ALA A 31 0.96 4.75 8.52
CA ALA A 31 1.76 5.86 9.03
C ALA A 31 2.93 6.18 8.07
N ALA A 32 3.14 7.46 7.76
CA ALA A 32 4.08 7.92 6.73
C ALA A 32 5.55 7.49 6.89
N LYS A 33 6.02 7.06 8.08
CA LYS A 33 7.45 6.83 8.36
C LYS A 33 7.80 5.70 9.33
N LEU A 34 6.85 4.85 9.75
CA LEU A 34 7.12 3.81 10.75
C LEU A 34 7.34 2.43 10.10
N HIS A 35 8.59 2.12 9.76
CA HIS A 35 8.97 0.87 9.09
C HIS A 35 8.44 -0.41 9.79
N GLN A 36 8.47 -0.45 11.13
CA GLN A 36 7.95 -1.60 11.89
C GLN A 36 6.41 -1.72 11.82
N MET A 37 5.70 -0.59 11.82
CA MET A 37 4.24 -0.57 11.69
C MET A 37 3.83 -1.06 10.30
N THR A 38 4.48 -0.53 9.25
CA THR A 38 4.29 -0.97 7.87
C THR A 38 4.55 -2.45 7.71
N ALA A 39 5.63 -2.99 8.28
CA ALA A 39 5.92 -4.41 8.22
C ALA A 39 4.86 -5.27 8.93
N SER A 40 4.35 -4.82 10.09
CA SER A 40 3.26 -5.50 10.79
C SER A 40 1.96 -5.47 9.98
N ALA A 41 1.62 -4.34 9.35
CA ALA A 41 0.47 -4.23 8.44
C ALA A 41 0.59 -5.18 7.24
N LEU A 42 1.76 -5.22 6.58
CA LEU A 42 2.01 -6.08 5.42
C LEU A 42 1.92 -7.58 5.74
N ARG A 43 2.08 -8.00 7.00
CA ARG A 43 1.96 -9.41 7.38
C ARG A 43 0.53 -9.91 7.33
N VAL A 44 -0.44 -9.04 7.61
CA VAL A 44 -1.88 -9.35 7.69
C VAL A 44 -2.69 -8.81 6.53
N ALA A 45 -2.13 -7.90 5.73
CA ALA A 45 -2.82 -7.39 4.55
C ALA A 45 -3.06 -8.50 3.52
N ASP A 46 -4.26 -8.53 2.95
CA ASP A 46 -4.54 -9.30 1.73
C ASP A 46 -4.19 -8.49 0.47
N THR A 47 -4.40 -7.18 0.54
CA THR A 47 -4.16 -6.23 -0.55
C THR A 47 -3.55 -4.94 0.00
N VAL A 48 -2.59 -4.38 -0.73
CA VAL A 48 -1.91 -3.13 -0.41
C VAL A 48 -2.12 -2.14 -1.56
N LEU A 49 -2.59 -0.95 -1.21
CA LEU A 49 -2.76 0.14 -2.15
C LEU A 49 -1.70 1.19 -1.84
N ILE A 50 -0.94 1.58 -2.86
CA ILE A 50 0.18 2.51 -2.74
C ILE A 50 -0.24 3.83 -3.38
N PRO A 51 -0.74 4.81 -2.60
CA PRO A 51 -1.09 6.10 -3.13
C PRO A 51 0.18 6.85 -3.55
N VAL A 52 0.23 7.28 -4.80
CA VAL A 52 1.32 8.10 -5.36
C VAL A 52 0.76 9.35 -6.00
N GLN A 53 1.50 10.46 -5.93
CA GLN A 53 1.20 11.64 -6.74
C GLN A 53 2.09 11.64 -8.00
N THR A 54 1.74 12.50 -8.94
CA THR A 54 2.37 12.66 -10.24
C THR A 54 3.79 13.26 -10.21
N SER A 55 4.41 13.38 -9.03
CA SER A 55 5.69 14.04 -8.80
C SER A 55 6.80 13.01 -8.58
N SER A 56 7.98 13.22 -9.18
CA SER A 56 9.13 12.32 -9.05
C SER A 56 9.52 11.99 -7.59
N PRO A 57 9.51 12.94 -6.63
CA PRO A 57 9.77 12.63 -5.23
C PRO A 57 8.78 11.65 -4.59
N ASP A 58 7.50 11.70 -4.97
CA ASP A 58 6.48 10.82 -4.39
C ASP A 58 6.65 9.39 -4.91
N ILE A 59 6.96 9.24 -6.20
CA ILE A 59 7.28 7.94 -6.81
C ILE A 59 8.50 7.34 -6.12
N TRP A 60 9.58 8.11 -5.96
CA TRP A 60 10.79 7.61 -5.32
C TRP A 60 10.55 7.21 -3.86
N SER A 61 9.76 8.00 -3.12
CA SER A 61 9.40 7.70 -1.73
C SER A 61 8.59 6.41 -1.60
N ALA A 62 7.82 6.03 -2.62
CA ALA A 62 7.06 4.78 -2.63
C ALA A 62 7.93 3.54 -2.89
N MET A 63 9.13 3.69 -3.46
CA MET A 63 9.97 2.55 -3.85
C MET A 63 10.45 1.71 -2.67
N ASP A 64 10.79 2.35 -1.55
CA ASP A 64 11.17 1.62 -0.33
C ASP A 64 10.05 0.67 0.14
N LEU A 65 8.78 1.09 -0.01
CA LEU A 65 7.63 0.25 0.31
C LEU A 65 7.46 -0.89 -0.70
N VAL A 66 7.63 -0.60 -1.99
CA VAL A 66 7.56 -1.59 -3.08
C VAL A 66 8.57 -2.72 -2.85
N ASP A 67 9.80 -2.38 -2.47
CA ASP A 67 10.84 -3.37 -2.20
C ASP A 67 10.46 -4.28 -1.03
N VAL A 68 9.93 -3.73 0.05
CA VAL A 68 9.45 -4.52 1.20
C VAL A 68 8.28 -5.43 0.79
N ILE A 69 7.36 -4.94 -0.04
CA ILE A 69 6.24 -5.73 -0.57
C ILE A 69 6.77 -6.88 -1.43
N LYS A 70 7.71 -6.64 -2.35
CA LYS A 70 8.30 -7.68 -3.21
C LYS A 70 9.04 -8.75 -2.39
N VAL A 71 9.79 -8.33 -1.38
CA VAL A 71 10.43 -9.26 -0.43
C VAL A 71 9.38 -10.13 0.25
N ARG A 72 8.27 -9.56 0.72
CA ARG A 72 7.16 -10.30 1.33
C ARG A 72 6.51 -11.27 0.34
N GLN A 73 6.25 -10.84 -0.90
CA GLN A 73 5.66 -11.66 -1.96
C GLN A 73 6.53 -12.86 -2.32
N SER A 74 7.86 -12.69 -2.34
CA SER A 74 8.80 -13.78 -2.64
C SER A 74 8.74 -14.93 -1.64
N VAL A 75 8.35 -14.67 -0.39
CA VAL A 75 8.25 -15.67 0.68
C VAL A 75 6.81 -16.07 1.02
N THR A 76 5.81 -15.52 0.33
CA THR A 76 4.38 -15.78 0.61
C THR A 76 3.56 -16.09 -0.64
N ALA A 77 4.20 -16.69 -1.65
CA ALA A 77 3.56 -17.10 -2.90
C ALA A 77 2.81 -15.95 -3.59
N GLY A 78 3.43 -14.77 -3.63
CA GLY A 78 2.89 -13.59 -4.32
C GLY A 78 1.90 -12.74 -3.51
N LYS A 79 1.79 -12.94 -2.19
CA LYS A 79 0.93 -12.12 -1.31
C LYS A 79 1.73 -11.04 -0.53
N PRO A 80 1.11 -9.95 -0.06
CA PRO A 80 -0.21 -9.45 -0.46
C PRO A 80 -0.25 -9.06 -1.94
N ARG A 81 -1.45 -8.97 -2.51
CA ARG A 81 -1.62 -8.27 -3.80
C ARG A 81 -1.24 -6.80 -3.59
N ALA A 82 -0.58 -6.19 -4.55
CA ALA A 82 -0.19 -4.78 -4.43
C ALA A 82 -0.44 -4.04 -5.74
N ALA A 83 -0.86 -2.79 -5.63
CA ALA A 83 -1.06 -1.93 -6.78
C ALA A 83 -0.86 -0.45 -6.42
N PHE A 84 -0.42 0.35 -7.39
CA PHE A 84 -0.39 1.79 -7.27
C PHE A 84 -1.79 2.37 -7.49
N ILE A 85 -2.12 3.42 -6.74
CA ILE A 85 -3.26 4.29 -6.99
C ILE A 85 -2.73 5.70 -7.24
N VAL A 86 -3.01 6.23 -8.43
CA VAL A 86 -2.62 7.61 -8.76
C VAL A 86 -3.61 8.56 -8.09
N SER A 87 -3.13 9.30 -7.10
CA SER A 87 -3.90 10.34 -6.43
C SER A 87 -3.79 11.68 -7.18
N ARG A 88 -4.86 12.48 -7.17
CA ARG A 88 -4.93 13.83 -7.79
C ARG A 88 -4.67 13.88 -9.31
N GLN A 89 -4.93 12.81 -10.05
CA GLN A 89 -4.80 12.84 -11.51
C GLN A 89 -5.88 13.74 -12.13
N THR A 90 -5.49 14.62 -13.06
CA THR A 90 -6.44 15.27 -13.98
C THR A 90 -6.45 14.47 -15.28
N PRO A 91 -7.55 13.75 -15.58
CA PRO A 91 -7.64 12.91 -16.79
C PRO A 91 -7.38 13.73 -18.07
N GLY A 92 -6.74 13.12 -19.07
CA GLY A 92 -6.50 13.76 -20.38
C GLY A 92 -5.29 14.68 -20.46
N THR A 93 -4.42 14.70 -19.45
CA THR A 93 -3.16 15.46 -19.47
C THR A 93 -1.98 14.58 -19.88
N ARG A 94 -0.95 15.16 -20.51
CA ARG A 94 0.32 14.46 -20.81
C ARG A 94 0.95 13.85 -19.56
N LEU A 95 0.79 14.53 -18.43
CA LEU A 95 1.29 14.10 -17.13
C LEU A 95 0.74 12.71 -16.73
N ALA A 96 -0.53 12.41 -17.02
CA ALA A 96 -1.11 11.09 -16.76
C ALA A 96 -0.36 9.96 -17.50
N ALA A 97 -0.07 10.17 -18.79
CA ALA A 97 0.62 9.18 -19.62
C ALA A 97 2.10 8.99 -19.22
N ASP A 98 2.77 10.07 -18.80
CA ASP A 98 4.17 10.00 -18.36
C ASP A 98 4.33 9.24 -17.04
N ILE A 99 3.34 9.34 -16.13
CA ILE A 99 3.33 8.59 -14.86
C ILE A 99 3.11 7.11 -15.10
N ASP A 100 2.15 6.74 -15.96
CA ASP A 100 1.90 5.34 -16.27
C ASP A 100 3.16 4.66 -16.80
N ARG A 101 3.93 5.36 -17.65
CA ARG A 101 5.23 4.86 -18.12
C ARG A 101 6.25 4.73 -16.98
N ALA A 102 6.37 5.73 -16.12
CA ALA A 102 7.31 5.68 -14.99
C ALA A 102 6.95 4.57 -13.99
N LEU A 103 5.66 4.34 -13.72
CA LEU A 103 5.19 3.30 -12.82
C LEU A 103 5.23 1.90 -13.43
N GLN A 104 5.10 1.77 -14.76
CA GLN A 104 5.24 0.49 -15.47
C GLN A 104 6.63 -0.15 -15.28
N GLU A 105 7.66 0.65 -15.01
CA GLU A 105 9.01 0.14 -14.72
C GLU A 105 9.10 -0.59 -13.37
N HIS A 106 8.10 -0.46 -12.49
CA HIS A 106 8.17 -0.93 -11.11
C HIS A 106 7.47 -2.29 -10.84
N GLU A 107 7.03 -2.99 -11.88
CA GLU A 107 6.44 -4.35 -11.85
C GLU A 107 5.17 -4.54 -10.99
N LEU A 108 4.58 -3.45 -10.50
CA LEU A 108 3.26 -3.48 -9.86
C LEU A 108 2.20 -2.90 -10.81
N PRO A 109 0.98 -3.44 -10.81
CA PRO A 109 -0.11 -2.86 -11.59
C PRO A 109 -0.48 -1.46 -11.06
N VAL A 110 -0.92 -0.60 -11.98
CA VAL A 110 -1.55 0.69 -11.66
C VAL A 110 -3.06 0.51 -11.78
N LEU A 111 -3.82 0.88 -10.74
CA LEU A 111 -5.28 0.92 -10.80
C LEU A 111 -5.72 2.29 -11.32
N ALA A 112 -6.52 2.28 -12.37
CA ALA A 112 -7.12 3.46 -13.00
C ALA A 112 -8.58 3.64 -12.59
#